data_AF-A0A930B286-F1
#
_entry.id   AF-A0A930B286-F1
#
_cell.length_a   1.000
_cell.length_b   1.000
_cell.length_c   1.000
_cell.angle_alpha   90.00
_cell.angle_beta   90.00
_cell.angle_gamma   90.00
#
_symmetry.space_group_name_H-M   'P 1'
#
loop_
_entity.id
_entity.type
_entity.pdbx_description
1 polymer ?
#
loop_
_entity_poly.entity_id
_entity_poly.type
_entity_poly.pdbx_seq_one_letter_code
_entity_poly.pdbx_strand_id
1 'polypeptide(L)'
;MQTSNLPRRTITVKSYAIDIFWDTIKDLPFNIKEHYGILQPYTLVDGQPSMNASIEKVDDGYQFNTTVLPYITGKKHTYFFDENRHIIYRDVRASQAFRKLIDYFHNGKSENIFIAEDDIATFAKNVFPILQKNLTVQTEGFNPTQYLPEVPTFEIYLDMPQDNLITGELFAIYSHGKYNVFIPNENAGNRDLLLEKNMDHFFSPWFSAYDTSNHRMALTDDDDKVYRFIKFGILEMQAKADVFISESLKKLKIHSQTRISIGVSVNHDLLQLNLVSDQINLKQLNEILSKYDPKKKYYRLKSGEFVDIDENIQALASFKDAMNLSSAQFTRGTIDIPAYRATYLDQLSKTSILDIQAEENFRHLIRNMKDIEDIEYTIPQEIEPILRPYQKKGFRWLYALKENHLGGLLADEMGLGKSIQIISLLAAWKDRKRALIVCPSSLVYNWANEINKFMPNMHYTMISGFANIRKELIRTSLENDILITSYDALKRDIDVYRTIEFSCQVIDEAQYIKN
;
A
#
# COMPACT_ATOMS: atom_id res chain seq x y z
N MET A 1 57.24 49.75 -0.68
CA MET A 1 58.31 50.14 -1.63
C MET A 1 57.80 49.91 -3.04
N GLN A 2 57.99 50.90 -3.92
CA GLN A 2 57.76 50.93 -5.38
C GLN A 2 56.39 50.51 -5.92
N THR A 3 55.49 51.48 -6.07
CA THR A 3 54.43 51.45 -7.09
C THR A 3 55.09 51.55 -8.48
N SER A 4 55.43 50.41 -9.07
CA SER A 4 55.74 50.32 -10.49
C SER A 4 54.49 50.75 -11.28
N ASN A 5 54.61 51.75 -12.15
CA ASN A 5 53.56 52.21 -13.05
C ASN A 5 52.99 51.01 -13.84
N LEU A 6 51.84 50.50 -13.41
CA LEU A 6 51.06 49.53 -14.18
C LEU A 6 50.54 50.24 -15.44
N PRO A 7 50.61 49.63 -16.64
CA PRO A 7 50.20 50.28 -17.88
C PRO A 7 48.71 50.70 -17.85
N ARG A 8 48.35 51.74 -18.63
CA ARG A 8 47.01 52.40 -18.68
C ARG A 8 45.81 51.49 -19.03
N ARG A 9 46.00 50.17 -19.15
CA ARG A 9 44.98 49.15 -19.43
C ARG A 9 45.09 47.99 -18.43
N THR A 10 45.11 48.28 -17.14
CA THR A 10 45.16 47.28 -16.07
C THR A 10 44.07 47.57 -15.04
N ILE A 11 43.43 46.51 -14.52
CA ILE A 11 42.48 46.58 -13.42
C ILE A 11 42.98 45.65 -12.32
N THR A 12 43.09 46.16 -11.09
CA THR A 12 43.44 45.34 -9.92
C THR A 12 42.19 44.72 -9.34
N VAL A 13 42.10 43.40 -9.35
CA VAL A 13 40.99 42.65 -8.74
C VAL A 13 41.34 42.38 -7.28
N LYS A 14 40.56 42.93 -6.35
CA LYS A 14 40.72 42.66 -4.91
C LYS A 14 40.13 41.29 -4.57
N SER A 15 40.63 40.67 -3.49
CA SER A 15 40.23 39.32 -3.04
C SER A 15 38.71 39.13 -2.89
N TYR A 16 37.97 40.15 -2.47
CA TYR A 16 36.50 40.07 -2.33
C TYR A 16 35.75 40.06 -3.67
N ALA A 17 36.38 40.46 -4.77
CA ALA A 17 35.79 40.54 -6.10
C ALA A 17 36.26 39.41 -7.02
N ILE A 18 37.12 38.52 -6.54
CA ILE A 18 37.73 37.47 -7.37
C ILE A 18 36.72 36.43 -7.83
N ASP A 19 35.74 36.07 -6.99
CA ASP A 19 34.66 35.15 -7.38
C ASP A 19 33.84 35.74 -8.53
N ILE A 20 33.47 37.03 -8.42
CA ILE A 20 32.70 37.76 -9.43
C ILE A 20 33.50 37.88 -10.73
N PHE A 21 34.79 38.17 -10.62
CA PHE A 21 35.67 38.27 -11.78
C PHE A 21 35.71 36.96 -12.56
N TRP A 22 35.99 35.83 -11.91
CA TRP A 22 36.06 34.53 -12.57
C TRP A 22 34.71 34.07 -13.14
N ASP A 23 33.60 34.32 -12.44
CA ASP A 23 32.26 34.02 -12.96
C ASP A 23 31.93 34.81 -14.23
N THR A 24 32.46 36.03 -14.37
CA THR A 24 32.20 36.92 -15.51
C THR A 24 33.00 36.50 -16.75
N ILE A 25 34.20 35.93 -16.55
CA ILE A 25 35.12 35.63 -17.66
C ILE A 25 35.28 34.12 -17.96
N LYS A 26 34.53 33.25 -17.26
CA LYS A 26 34.64 31.79 -17.40
C LYS A 26 34.51 31.26 -18.84
N ASP A 27 33.76 31.96 -19.69
CA ASP A 27 33.48 31.57 -21.09
C ASP A 27 34.37 32.34 -22.10
N LEU A 28 35.27 33.20 -21.62
CA LEU A 28 36.15 34.01 -22.46
C LEU A 28 37.57 33.44 -22.44
N PRO A 29 38.26 33.35 -23.58
CA PRO A 29 39.68 32.99 -23.60
C PRO A 29 40.49 34.13 -22.97
N PHE A 30 41.30 33.82 -21.96
CA PHE A 30 42.20 34.77 -21.32
C PHE A 30 43.61 34.20 -21.22
N ASN A 31 44.59 35.08 -21.32
CA ASN A 31 46.00 34.75 -21.15
C ASN A 31 46.50 35.30 -19.82
N ILE A 32 47.25 34.50 -19.07
CA ILE A 32 47.88 34.91 -17.82
C ILE A 32 49.37 35.16 -18.08
N LYS A 33 49.87 36.24 -17.49
CA LYS A 33 51.29 36.55 -17.44
C LYS A 33 51.79 36.34 -16.01
N GLU A 34 52.58 35.30 -15.81
CA GLU A 34 53.24 35.00 -14.54
C GLU A 34 54.39 36.01 -14.27
N HIS A 35 54.90 36.05 -13.03
CA HIS A 35 55.79 37.11 -12.49
C HIS A 35 56.96 37.52 -13.40
N TYR A 36 57.47 36.64 -14.26
CA TYR A 36 58.49 36.93 -15.27
C TYR A 36 58.22 36.30 -16.66
N GLY A 37 56.98 35.88 -16.93
CA GLY A 37 56.65 34.97 -18.03
C GLY A 37 56.08 35.59 -19.30
N ILE A 38 55.98 34.75 -20.34
CA ILE A 38 55.23 34.95 -21.59
C ILE A 38 53.73 34.82 -21.28
N LEU A 39 52.86 35.52 -22.03
CA LEU A 39 51.41 35.35 -21.92
C LEU A 39 51.02 33.92 -22.38
N GLN A 40 50.55 33.10 -21.45
CA GLN A 40 50.08 31.74 -21.72
C GLN A 40 48.56 31.67 -21.60
N PRO A 41 47.85 30.94 -22.47
CA PRO A 41 46.41 30.72 -22.34
C PRO A 41 46.13 29.81 -21.16
N TYR A 42 45.21 30.22 -20.28
CA TYR A 42 44.77 29.40 -19.15
C TYR A 42 43.31 29.00 -19.30
N THR A 43 42.97 27.82 -18.81
CA THR A 43 41.58 27.33 -18.78
C THR A 43 41.09 27.21 -17.34
N LEU A 44 39.92 27.76 -17.04
CA LEU A 44 39.25 27.61 -15.75
C LEU A 44 38.41 26.33 -15.76
N VAL A 45 38.64 25.43 -14.79
CA VAL A 45 37.95 24.14 -14.67
C VAL A 45 37.37 23.99 -13.27
N ASP A 46 36.14 23.47 -13.18
CA ASP A 46 35.53 23.09 -11.91
C ASP A 46 36.06 21.76 -11.41
N GLY A 47 36.64 21.74 -10.22
CA GLY A 47 37.18 20.52 -9.63
C GLY A 47 38.32 20.77 -8.65
N GLN A 48 38.84 19.68 -8.09
CA GLN A 48 40.01 19.71 -7.22
C GLN A 48 41.26 19.34 -8.03
N PRO A 49 42.38 20.08 -7.86
CA PRO A 49 43.64 19.69 -8.46
C PRO A 49 44.16 18.38 -7.82
N SER A 50 44.92 17.61 -8.60
CA SER A 50 45.67 16.46 -8.07
C SER A 50 46.90 16.96 -7.33
N MET A 51 46.74 17.20 -6.02
CA MET A 51 47.85 17.55 -5.14
C MET A 51 48.32 16.31 -4.39
N ASN A 52 49.65 16.14 -4.34
CA ASN A 52 50.28 15.00 -3.68
C ASN A 52 50.96 15.47 -2.38
N ALA A 53 50.98 14.57 -1.40
CA ALA A 53 51.78 14.73 -0.20
C ALA A 53 52.44 13.40 0.16
N SER A 54 53.59 13.45 0.82
CA SER A 54 54.24 12.28 1.42
C SER A 54 54.39 12.45 2.93
N ILE A 55 54.29 11.34 3.66
CA ILE A 55 54.63 11.24 5.08
C ILE A 55 55.66 10.12 5.21
N GLU A 56 56.84 10.46 5.66
CA GLU A 56 57.97 9.54 5.80
C GLU A 56 58.43 9.48 7.26
N LYS A 57 58.74 8.28 7.78
CA LYS A 57 59.31 8.12 9.12
C LYS A 57 60.78 8.51 9.13
N VAL A 58 61.17 9.32 10.12
CA VAL A 58 62.55 9.79 10.37
C VAL A 58 62.94 9.50 11.83
N ASP A 59 64.22 9.65 12.19
CA ASP A 59 64.79 9.15 13.45
C ASP A 59 64.00 9.55 14.73
N ASP A 60 63.49 10.79 14.79
CA ASP A 60 62.76 11.34 15.95
C ASP A 60 61.27 11.68 15.67
N GLY A 61 60.68 11.15 14.59
CA GLY A 61 59.28 11.40 14.25
C GLY A 61 58.92 11.17 12.79
N TYR A 62 58.14 12.08 12.23
CA TYR A 62 57.62 11.99 10.86
C TYR A 62 57.81 13.29 10.10
N GLN A 63 58.14 13.18 8.82
CA GLN A 63 58.28 14.31 7.92
C GLN A 63 57.10 14.32 6.94
N PHE A 64 56.32 15.39 6.96
CA PHE A 64 55.24 15.65 5.99
C PHE A 64 55.73 16.63 4.92
N ASN A 65 55.73 16.16 3.68
CA ASN A 65 56.08 16.94 2.50
C ASN A 65 54.83 17.12 1.64
N THR A 66 54.58 18.34 1.18
CA THR A 66 53.45 18.61 0.28
C THR A 66 53.83 19.63 -0.78
N THR A 67 53.39 19.39 -2.02
CA THR A 67 53.48 20.40 -3.08
C THR A 67 52.11 21.05 -3.21
N VAL A 68 51.97 22.22 -2.60
CA VAL A 68 50.76 23.03 -2.71
C VAL A 68 50.90 23.94 -3.93
N LEU A 69 49.93 23.86 -4.85
CA LEU A 69 49.86 24.77 -5.99
C LEU A 69 49.67 26.22 -5.52
N PRO A 70 50.24 27.22 -6.21
CA PRO A 70 49.89 28.62 -5.98
C PRO A 70 48.37 28.79 -6.03
N TYR A 71 47.79 29.54 -5.11
CA TYR A 71 46.34 29.71 -5.07
C TYR A 71 45.93 31.11 -4.68
N ILE A 72 44.69 31.46 -5.02
CA ILE A 72 44.04 32.66 -4.53
C ILE A 72 42.67 32.27 -3.99
N THR A 73 42.35 32.78 -2.80
CA THR A 73 41.08 32.49 -2.12
C THR A 73 40.09 33.65 -2.31
N GLY A 74 38.93 33.33 -2.88
CA GLY A 74 37.75 34.20 -2.87
C GLY A 74 36.88 33.98 -1.63
N LYS A 75 35.72 34.63 -1.57
CA LYS A 75 34.75 34.40 -0.50
C LYS A 75 34.11 33.02 -0.61
N LYS A 76 33.82 32.58 -1.83
CA LYS A 76 33.13 31.32 -2.11
C LYS A 76 34.09 30.21 -2.51
N HIS A 77 35.02 30.50 -3.43
CA HIS A 77 35.86 29.48 -4.04
C HIS A 77 37.34 29.69 -3.75
N THR A 78 38.12 28.61 -3.82
CA THR A 78 39.58 28.67 -3.85
C THR A 78 40.03 28.32 -5.27
N TYR A 79 40.91 29.15 -5.83
CA TYR A 79 41.41 29.03 -7.20
C TYR A 79 42.86 28.57 -7.16
N PHE A 80 43.14 27.33 -7.55
CA PHE A 80 44.50 26.79 -7.61
C PHE A 80 45.05 26.92 -9.04
N PHE A 81 46.29 27.38 -9.16
CA PHE A 81 47.00 27.61 -10.41
C PHE A 81 47.98 26.47 -10.65
N ASP A 82 47.71 25.64 -11.66
CA ASP A 82 48.63 24.62 -12.14
C ASP A 82 49.43 25.21 -13.31
N GLU A 83 50.60 25.76 -13.00
CA GLU A 83 51.47 26.43 -13.97
C GLU A 83 51.98 25.47 -15.06
N ASN A 84 52.16 24.19 -14.73
CA ASN A 84 52.65 23.18 -15.66
C ASN A 84 51.59 22.76 -16.68
N ARG A 85 50.31 22.71 -16.25
CA ARG A 85 49.19 22.32 -17.13
C ARG A 85 48.44 23.51 -17.72
N HIS A 86 48.76 24.73 -17.30
CA HIS A 86 48.05 25.96 -17.65
C HIS A 86 46.54 25.89 -17.33
N ILE A 87 46.19 25.33 -16.17
CA ILE A 87 44.80 25.16 -15.70
C ILE A 87 44.61 25.89 -14.37
N ILE A 88 43.45 26.55 -14.22
CA ILE A 88 42.98 27.07 -12.94
C ILE A 88 41.85 26.17 -12.45
N TYR A 89 42.04 25.55 -11.29
CA TYR A 89 41.01 24.74 -10.65
C TYR A 89 40.18 25.59 -9.71
N ARG A 90 38.87 25.67 -9.94
CA ARG A 90 37.89 26.28 -9.03
C ARG A 90 37.37 25.22 -8.07
N ASP A 91 37.91 25.20 -6.85
CA ASP A 91 37.46 24.28 -5.80
C ASP A 91 36.25 24.85 -5.05
N VAL A 92 35.13 24.11 -5.15
CA VAL A 92 33.84 24.42 -4.51
C VAL A 92 33.65 23.66 -3.18
N ARG A 93 34.52 22.69 -2.87
CA ARG A 93 34.37 21.73 -1.76
C ARG A 93 35.45 21.84 -0.67
N ALA A 94 36.49 22.66 -0.86
CA ALA A 94 37.50 22.92 0.17
C ALA A 94 36.85 23.37 1.49
N SER A 95 36.99 22.56 2.54
CA SER A 95 36.52 22.93 3.88
C SER A 95 37.31 24.12 4.42
N GLN A 96 36.71 24.93 5.29
CA GLN A 96 37.42 26.04 5.93
C GLN A 96 38.66 25.55 6.70
N ALA A 97 38.61 24.34 7.27
CA ALA A 97 39.75 23.71 7.94
C ALA A 97 40.88 23.40 6.95
N PHE A 98 40.57 22.86 5.77
CA PHE A 98 41.56 22.59 4.73
C PHE A 98 42.21 23.87 4.18
N ARG A 99 41.43 24.95 4.01
CA ARG A 99 41.96 26.26 3.60
C ARG A 99 43.01 26.79 4.59
N LYS A 100 42.72 26.72 5.89
CA LYS A 100 43.67 27.14 6.94
C LYS A 100 44.95 26.30 6.95
N LEU A 101 44.85 25.00 6.68
CA LEU A 101 46.00 24.11 6.59
C LEU A 101 46.89 24.47 5.39
N ILE A 102 46.29 24.69 4.22
CA ILE A 102 47.02 25.15 3.03
C ILE A 102 47.63 26.53 3.26
N ASP A 103 46.92 27.48 3.89
CA ASP A 103 47.47 28.80 4.24
C ASP A 103 48.72 28.66 5.12
N TYR A 104 48.73 27.71 6.05
CA TYR A 104 49.91 27.42 6.87
C TYR A 104 51.07 26.85 6.03
N PHE A 105 50.79 25.88 5.14
CA PHE A 105 51.79 25.28 4.26
C PHE A 105 52.38 26.24 3.24
N HIS A 106 51.59 27.21 2.76
CA HIS A 106 52.01 28.16 1.73
C HIS A 106 52.75 29.39 2.28
N ASN A 107 52.38 29.86 3.48
CA ASN A 107 53.03 31.02 4.10
C ASN A 107 54.34 30.67 4.82
N GLY A 108 54.48 29.43 5.30
CA GLY A 108 55.76 28.91 5.74
C GLY A 108 56.61 28.57 4.52
N LYS A 109 57.88 29.00 4.47
CA LYS A 109 58.88 28.42 3.55
C LYS A 109 59.25 27.00 4.00
N SER A 110 58.24 26.17 4.24
CA SER A 110 58.31 24.93 4.99
C SER A 110 58.19 23.79 4.01
N GLU A 111 59.23 23.57 3.20
CA GLU A 111 59.30 22.41 2.31
C GLU A 111 59.25 21.08 3.11
N ASN A 112 59.51 21.12 4.42
CA ASN A 112 59.53 19.97 5.31
C ASN A 112 58.82 20.29 6.64
N ILE A 113 57.66 19.69 6.89
CA ILE A 113 56.94 19.84 8.17
C ILE A 113 57.27 18.64 9.04
N PHE A 114 57.92 18.89 10.18
CA PHE A 114 58.26 17.84 11.13
C PHE A 114 57.13 17.64 12.15
N ILE A 115 56.75 16.39 12.37
CA ILE A 115 55.76 15.93 13.34
C ILE A 115 56.52 15.04 14.33
N ALA A 116 56.60 15.46 15.59
CA ALA A 116 57.26 14.68 16.64
C ALA A 116 56.52 13.34 16.86
N GLU A 117 57.25 12.30 17.30
CA GLU A 117 56.67 10.97 17.60
C GLU A 117 55.52 11.08 18.64
N ASP A 118 55.63 11.97 19.63
CA ASP A 118 54.59 12.20 20.64
C ASP A 118 53.30 12.82 20.06
N ASP A 119 53.40 13.55 18.95
CA ASP A 119 52.27 14.26 18.33
C ASP A 119 51.60 13.47 17.19
N ILE A 120 52.20 12.36 16.76
CA ILE A 120 51.73 11.60 15.58
C ILE A 120 50.31 11.06 15.75
N ALA A 121 49.94 10.64 16.96
CA ALA A 121 48.59 10.15 17.26
C ALA A 121 47.54 11.26 17.11
N THR A 122 47.85 12.47 17.61
CA THR A 122 47.00 13.65 17.49
C THR A 122 46.87 14.09 16.03
N PHE A 123 47.98 14.04 15.28
CA PHE A 123 48.00 14.32 13.84
C PHE A 123 47.15 13.31 13.05
N ALA A 124 47.34 12.01 13.29
CA ALA A 124 46.62 10.93 12.62
C ALA A 124 45.10 11.01 12.86
N LYS A 125 44.69 11.42 14.07
CA LYS A 125 43.27 11.55 14.44
C LYS A 125 42.60 12.80 13.86
N ASN A 126 43.27 13.95 13.91
CA ASN A 126 42.63 15.25 13.66
C ASN A 126 42.99 15.90 12.32
N VAL A 127 44.21 15.67 11.82
CA VAL A 127 44.75 16.35 10.63
C VAL A 127 44.74 15.42 9.41
N PHE A 128 45.18 14.18 9.58
CA PHE A 128 45.29 13.20 8.49
C PHE A 128 43.98 12.95 7.72
N PRO A 129 42.79 12.82 8.37
CA PRO A 129 41.53 12.63 7.62
C PRO A 129 41.15 13.83 6.74
N ILE A 130 41.53 15.04 7.14
CA ILE A 130 41.32 16.26 6.36
C ILE A 130 42.23 16.26 5.13
N LEU A 131 43.47 15.80 5.27
CA LEU A 131 44.43 15.69 4.18
C LEU A 131 44.02 14.57 3.19
N GLN A 132 43.71 13.37 3.67
CA GLN A 132 43.32 12.23 2.83
C GLN A 132 42.07 12.50 1.98
N LYS A 133 41.15 13.34 2.47
CA LYS A 133 39.95 13.73 1.71
C LYS A 133 40.25 14.66 0.53
N ASN A 134 41.34 15.43 0.57
CA ASN A 134 41.62 16.49 -0.39
C ASN A 134 42.98 16.33 -1.13
N LEU A 135 43.85 15.42 -0.68
CA LEU A 135 45.19 15.17 -1.20
C LEU A 135 45.40 13.67 -1.42
N THR A 136 46.22 13.33 -2.41
CA THR A 136 46.76 11.96 -2.54
C THR A 136 47.99 11.85 -1.64
N VAL A 137 47.83 11.20 -0.48
CA VAL A 137 48.92 11.09 0.51
C VAL A 137 49.60 9.73 0.40
N GLN A 138 50.91 9.73 0.14
CA GLN A 138 51.78 8.56 0.21
C GLN A 138 52.37 8.45 1.61
N THR A 139 52.42 7.24 2.17
CA THR A 139 52.91 7.00 3.53
C THR A 139 53.99 5.94 3.53
N GLU A 140 55.17 6.27 4.03
CA GLU A 140 56.31 5.37 4.19
C GLU A 140 56.70 5.30 5.68
N GLY A 141 56.55 4.15 6.30
CA GLY A 141 56.80 3.97 7.75
C GLY A 141 55.73 4.60 8.68
N PHE A 142 54.70 5.24 8.14
CA PHE A 142 53.52 5.72 8.86
C PHE A 142 52.30 4.86 8.52
N ASN A 143 51.67 4.23 9.53
CA ASN A 143 50.40 3.53 9.34
C ASN A 143 49.27 4.25 10.11
N PRO A 144 48.42 5.04 9.42
CA PRO A 144 47.34 5.79 10.06
C PRO A 144 46.33 4.90 10.79
N THR A 145 46.13 3.65 10.33
CA THR A 145 45.16 2.72 10.93
C THR A 145 45.55 2.25 12.34
N GLN A 146 46.81 2.40 12.75
CA GLN A 146 47.24 2.14 14.13
C GLN A 146 46.76 3.22 15.12
N TYR A 147 46.37 4.39 14.61
CA TYR A 147 46.01 5.57 15.40
C TYR A 147 44.55 6.02 15.18
N LEU A 148 43.84 5.35 14.27
CA LEU A 148 42.40 5.52 14.06
C LEU A 148 41.64 4.51 14.93
N PRO A 149 40.54 4.92 15.58
CA PRO A 149 39.72 3.98 16.33
C PRO A 149 39.17 2.90 15.39
N GLU A 150 39.11 1.67 15.89
CA GLU A 150 38.53 0.54 15.18
C GLU A 150 37.06 0.83 14.85
N VAL A 151 36.59 0.44 13.67
CA VAL A 151 35.17 0.58 13.30
C VAL A 151 34.37 -0.49 14.07
N PRO A 152 33.44 -0.10 14.96
CA PRO A 152 32.66 -1.07 15.70
C PRO A 152 31.66 -1.80 14.80
N THR A 153 31.39 -3.07 15.12
CA THR A 153 30.12 -3.70 14.74
C THR A 153 29.10 -3.48 15.85
N PHE A 154 27.81 -3.59 15.53
CA PHE A 154 26.74 -3.33 16.50
C PHE A 154 25.87 -4.55 16.70
N GLU A 155 25.54 -4.82 17.96
CA GLU A 155 24.58 -5.84 18.37
C GLU A 155 23.39 -5.18 19.08
N ILE A 156 22.18 -5.58 18.72
CA ILE A 156 20.93 -5.09 19.31
C ILE A 156 20.19 -6.26 19.95
N TYR A 157 19.81 -6.12 21.21
CA TYR A 157 19.00 -7.12 21.92
C TYR A 157 17.62 -6.55 22.18
N LEU A 158 16.60 -7.21 21.63
CA LEU A 158 15.20 -6.84 21.78
C LEU A 158 14.48 -7.90 22.61
N ASP A 159 13.84 -7.45 23.69
CA ASP A 159 13.08 -8.30 24.59
C ASP A 159 11.71 -7.70 24.91
N MET A 160 10.82 -8.54 25.42
CA MET A 160 9.49 -8.18 25.89
C MET A 160 9.26 -8.82 27.27
N PRO A 161 9.80 -8.21 28.33
CA PRO A 161 9.76 -8.79 29.68
C PRO A 161 8.36 -8.80 30.30
N GLN A 162 7.47 -7.93 29.83
CA GLN A 162 6.07 -7.85 30.26
C GLN A 162 5.18 -7.57 29.05
N ASP A 163 3.89 -7.87 29.17
CA ASP A 163 2.90 -7.50 28.16
C ASP A 163 2.95 -5.98 27.91
N ASN A 164 2.95 -5.58 26.64
CA ASN A 164 3.07 -4.19 26.16
C ASN A 164 4.37 -3.43 26.48
N LEU A 165 5.40 -4.10 26.99
CA LEU A 165 6.70 -3.47 27.25
C LEU A 165 7.77 -4.11 26.37
N ILE A 166 8.20 -3.40 25.32
CA ILE A 166 9.35 -3.81 24.50
C ILE A 166 10.58 -3.07 25.00
N THR A 167 11.66 -3.80 25.27
CA THR A 167 12.94 -3.23 25.71
C THR A 167 14.02 -3.52 24.69
N GLY A 168 14.93 -2.56 24.50
CA GLY A 168 16.03 -2.65 23.55
C GLY A 168 17.36 -2.24 24.16
N GLU A 169 18.38 -3.06 23.98
CA GLU A 169 19.76 -2.77 24.36
C GLU A 169 20.63 -2.66 23.11
N LEU A 170 21.56 -1.71 23.11
CA LEU A 170 22.48 -1.44 21.99
C LEU A 170 23.92 -1.58 22.48
N PHE A 171 24.67 -2.45 21.83
CA PHE A 171 26.07 -2.71 22.13
C PHE A 171 26.97 -2.41 20.92
N ALA A 172 28.08 -1.73 21.18
CA ALA A 172 29.19 -1.57 20.25
C ALA A 172 30.25 -2.64 20.54
N ILE A 173 30.61 -3.40 19.51
CA ILE A 173 31.58 -4.51 19.57
C ILE A 173 32.86 -4.05 18.89
N TYR A 174 33.95 -4.13 19.64
CA TYR A 174 35.31 -3.91 19.17
C TYR A 174 36.13 -5.18 19.41
N SER A 175 37.30 -5.31 18.76
CA SER A 175 38.23 -6.42 19.01
C SER A 175 38.62 -6.59 20.48
N HIS A 176 38.58 -5.50 21.26
CA HIS A 176 39.00 -5.42 22.64
C HIS A 176 37.84 -5.49 23.66
N GLY A 177 36.58 -5.59 23.21
CA GLY A 177 35.46 -5.75 24.13
C GLY A 177 34.10 -5.36 23.56
N LYS A 178 33.07 -5.66 24.36
CA LYS A 178 31.66 -5.33 24.12
C LYS A 178 31.21 -4.25 25.09
N TYR A 179 30.67 -3.15 24.58
CA TYR A 179 30.28 -1.98 25.37
C TYR A 179 28.84 -1.59 25.11
N ASN A 180 28.07 -1.35 26.18
CA ASN A 180 26.73 -0.78 26.06
C ASN A 180 26.86 0.71 25.70
N VAL A 181 26.19 1.14 24.62
CA VAL A 181 26.28 2.50 24.08
C VAL A 181 25.70 3.55 25.03
N PHE A 182 24.78 3.17 25.92
CA PHE A 182 24.13 4.08 26.86
C PHE A 182 24.92 4.30 28.16
N ILE A 183 25.98 3.53 28.41
CA ILE A 183 26.78 3.65 29.62
C ILE A 183 27.98 4.57 29.34
N PRO A 184 28.06 5.75 29.99
CA PRO A 184 29.25 6.60 29.91
C PRO A 184 30.41 5.90 30.61
N ASN A 185 31.51 5.63 29.88
CA ASN A 185 32.66 4.89 30.40
C ASN A 185 33.93 5.73 30.28
N GLU A 186 34.82 5.68 31.29
CA GLU A 186 36.00 6.54 31.40
C GLU A 186 37.13 6.17 30.39
N ASN A 187 37.14 4.93 29.87
CA ASN A 187 38.13 4.46 28.88
C ASN A 187 37.68 4.71 27.43
N ALA A 188 37.61 5.98 27.02
CA ALA A 188 37.19 6.41 25.68
C ALA A 188 38.30 6.40 24.61
N GLY A 189 39.53 6.02 24.96
CA GLY A 189 40.72 6.21 24.09
C GLY A 189 40.66 5.47 22.75
N ASN A 190 40.08 4.26 22.73
CA ASN A 190 40.04 3.37 21.56
C ASN A 190 38.63 3.16 20.99
N ARG A 191 37.65 3.95 21.44
CA ARG A 191 36.25 3.86 20.99
C ARG A 191 35.94 4.97 19.99
N ASP A 192 35.25 4.62 18.92
CA ASP A 192 34.67 5.60 18.02
C ASP A 192 33.31 6.09 18.54
N LEU A 193 33.37 7.08 19.44
CA LEU A 193 32.18 7.68 20.05
C LEU A 193 31.27 8.39 19.04
N LEU A 194 31.77 8.76 17.86
CA LEU A 194 30.96 9.41 16.83
C LEU A 194 30.06 8.37 16.16
N LEU A 195 30.62 7.21 15.80
CA LEU A 195 29.84 6.11 15.23
C LEU A 195 28.83 5.55 16.23
N GLU A 196 29.22 5.39 17.50
CA GLU A 196 28.30 4.98 18.56
C GLU A 196 27.12 5.96 18.71
N LYS A 197 27.39 7.27 18.76
CA LYS A 197 26.33 8.29 18.82
C LYS A 197 25.44 8.31 17.59
N ASN A 198 25.98 8.05 16.40
CA ASN A 198 25.19 7.96 15.19
C ASN A 198 24.24 6.75 15.24
N MET A 199 24.71 5.61 15.78
CA MET A 199 23.87 4.44 15.96
C MET A 199 22.79 4.66 17.03
N ASP A 200 23.13 5.30 18.14
CA ASP A 200 22.18 5.74 19.16
C ASP A 200 21.09 6.67 18.56
N HIS A 201 21.50 7.67 17.77
CA HIS A 201 20.55 8.57 17.10
C HIS A 201 19.61 7.85 16.12
N PHE A 202 20.03 6.71 15.57
CA PHE A 202 19.19 5.84 14.75
C PHE A 202 18.28 4.93 15.58
N PHE A 203 18.79 4.39 16.69
CA PHE A 203 18.11 3.40 17.52
C PHE A 203 17.09 4.01 18.48
N SER A 204 17.49 5.04 19.23
CA SER A 204 16.69 5.69 20.28
C SER A 204 15.31 6.19 19.84
N PRO A 205 15.13 6.79 18.62
CA PRO A 205 13.82 7.27 18.18
C PRO A 205 12.73 6.20 18.07
N TRP A 206 13.10 4.92 18.01
CA TRP A 206 12.13 3.81 17.97
C TRP A 206 11.47 3.53 19.33
N PHE A 207 12.00 4.09 20.42
CA PHE A 207 11.54 3.87 21.78
C PHE A 207 10.95 5.14 22.39
N SER A 208 10.10 4.98 23.40
CA SER A 208 9.41 6.11 24.04
C SER A 208 10.09 6.60 25.31
N ALA A 209 10.91 5.77 25.94
CA ALA A 209 11.54 6.07 27.21
C ALA A 209 12.91 5.38 27.32
N TYR A 210 13.73 5.87 28.26
CA TYR A 210 15.01 5.28 28.63
C TYR A 210 14.93 4.82 30.10
N ASP A 211 15.22 3.54 30.34
CA ASP A 211 15.33 2.95 31.67
C ASP A 211 16.75 3.16 32.20
N THR A 212 16.90 4.15 33.07
CA THR A 212 18.18 4.53 33.69
C THR A 212 18.75 3.47 34.62
N SER A 213 17.92 2.56 35.13
CA SER A 213 18.36 1.54 36.10
C SER A 213 19.03 0.35 35.42
N ASN A 214 18.56 0.00 34.21
CA ASN A 214 19.06 -1.13 33.44
C ASN A 214 19.83 -0.71 32.17
N HIS A 215 20.01 0.60 31.94
CA HIS A 215 20.70 1.15 30.77
C HIS A 215 20.16 0.61 29.45
N ARG A 216 18.84 0.67 29.28
CA ARG A 216 18.13 0.15 28.11
C ARG A 216 16.99 1.07 27.68
N MET A 217 16.64 1.00 26.40
CA MET A 217 15.49 1.71 25.86
C MET A 217 14.21 0.92 26.11
N ALA A 218 13.09 1.62 26.26
CA ALA A 218 11.78 1.03 26.53
C ALA A 218 10.70 1.69 25.65
N LEU A 219 9.85 0.85 25.06
CA LEU A 219 8.67 1.24 24.31
C LEU A 219 7.43 0.76 25.08
N THR A 220 6.59 1.72 25.48
CA THR A 220 5.41 1.51 26.35
C THR A 220 4.13 2.07 25.71
N ASP A 221 3.03 1.31 25.79
CA ASP A 221 1.63 1.71 25.62
C ASP A 221 1.31 2.69 24.47
N ASP A 222 1.76 2.38 23.27
CA ASP A 222 1.30 3.02 22.03
C ASP A 222 1.24 1.95 20.93
N ASP A 223 0.03 1.42 20.67
CA ASP A 223 -0.20 0.37 19.67
C ASP A 223 0.32 0.78 18.28
N ASP A 224 0.26 2.08 17.92
CA ASP A 224 0.75 2.57 16.63
C ASP A 224 2.28 2.49 16.57
N LYS A 225 2.96 2.85 17.66
CA LYS A 225 4.43 2.75 17.72
C LYS A 225 4.89 1.30 17.80
N VAL A 226 4.22 0.46 18.59
CA VAL A 226 4.54 -0.98 18.68
C VAL A 226 4.35 -1.64 17.32
N TYR A 227 3.23 -1.36 16.64
CA TYR A 227 2.98 -1.85 15.29
C TYR A 227 4.07 -1.40 14.31
N ARG A 228 4.41 -0.11 14.29
CA ARG A 228 5.49 0.42 13.42
C ARG A 228 6.85 -0.17 13.76
N PHE A 229 7.14 -0.38 15.03
CA PHE A 229 8.38 -0.97 15.52
C PHE A 229 8.57 -2.40 15.00
N ILE A 230 7.54 -3.23 15.14
CA ILE A 230 7.57 -4.62 14.66
C ILE A 230 7.60 -4.66 13.13
N LYS A 231 6.83 -3.79 12.46
CA LYS A 231 6.71 -3.79 10.99
C LYS A 231 7.95 -3.26 10.27
N PHE A 232 8.58 -2.21 10.81
CA PHE A 232 9.67 -1.49 10.13
C PHE A 232 10.94 -1.44 10.98
N GLY A 233 10.81 -1.14 12.28
CA GLY A 233 11.96 -0.92 13.17
C GLY A 233 12.94 -2.11 13.22
N ILE A 234 12.42 -3.32 13.43
CA ILE A 234 13.27 -4.53 13.48
C ILE A 234 14.02 -4.75 12.16
N LEU A 235 13.33 -4.59 11.02
CA LEU A 235 13.93 -4.74 9.68
C LEU A 235 15.01 -3.68 9.42
N GLU A 236 14.77 -2.43 9.78
CA GLU A 236 15.76 -1.36 9.64
C GLU A 236 16.98 -1.57 10.54
N MET A 237 16.78 -2.10 11.75
CA MET A 237 17.87 -2.46 12.67
C MET A 237 18.73 -3.60 12.11
N GLN A 238 18.10 -4.65 11.57
CA GLN A 238 18.79 -5.79 10.94
C GLN A 238 19.66 -5.39 9.75
N ALA A 239 19.34 -4.28 9.08
CA ALA A 239 20.14 -3.77 7.97
C ALA A 239 21.47 -3.13 8.42
N LYS A 240 21.63 -2.81 9.71
CA LYS A 240 22.78 -2.07 10.25
C LYS A 240 23.48 -2.73 11.43
N ALA A 241 22.85 -3.71 12.07
CA ALA A 241 23.34 -4.37 13.27
C ALA A 241 22.83 -5.82 13.34
N ASP A 242 23.53 -6.65 14.11
CA ASP A 242 23.07 -8.00 14.43
C ASP A 242 21.97 -7.92 15.49
N VAL A 243 20.75 -8.32 15.14
CA VAL A 243 19.56 -8.17 16.01
C VAL A 243 19.17 -9.51 16.62
N PHE A 244 19.15 -9.58 17.94
CA PHE A 244 18.72 -10.73 18.74
C PHE A 244 17.33 -10.45 19.34
N ILE A 245 16.37 -11.34 19.06
CA ILE A 245 14.96 -11.17 19.44
C ILE A 245 14.55 -12.30 20.38
N SER A 246 13.96 -11.96 21.53
CA SER A 246 13.47 -12.93 22.50
C SER A 246 12.23 -13.70 22.02
N GLU A 247 11.99 -14.89 22.59
CA GLU A 247 10.82 -15.72 22.25
C GLU A 247 9.49 -15.03 22.57
N SER A 248 9.44 -14.18 23.60
CA SER A 248 8.24 -13.40 23.93
C SER A 248 7.92 -12.38 22.83
N LEU A 249 8.94 -11.68 22.33
CA LEU A 249 8.76 -10.71 21.24
C LEU A 249 8.45 -11.39 19.90
N LYS A 250 9.02 -12.58 19.63
CA LYS A 250 8.69 -13.39 18.43
C LYS A 250 7.22 -13.83 18.35
N LYS A 251 6.52 -13.90 19.48
CA LYS A 251 5.08 -14.20 19.50
C LYS A 251 4.24 -13.06 18.92
N LEU A 252 4.73 -11.82 18.97
CA LEU A 252 4.06 -10.69 18.33
C LEU A 252 4.28 -10.75 16.82
N LYS A 253 3.37 -11.43 16.14
CA LYS A 253 3.35 -11.51 14.68
C LYS A 253 2.42 -10.46 14.10
N ILE A 254 2.82 -9.95 12.94
CA ILE A 254 1.96 -9.16 12.07
C ILE A 254 1.48 -10.11 10.97
N HIS A 255 0.18 -10.42 10.99
CA HIS A 255 -0.48 -11.16 9.91
C HIS A 255 -0.77 -10.16 8.79
N SER A 256 -0.13 -10.35 7.65
CA SER A 256 -0.30 -9.52 6.46
C SER A 256 -0.62 -10.42 5.28
N GLN A 257 -1.42 -9.92 4.32
CA GLN A 257 -1.81 -10.68 3.13
C GLN A 257 -2.58 -11.95 3.50
N THR A 258 -3.59 -11.81 4.36
CA THR A 258 -4.42 -12.97 4.74
C THR A 258 -5.09 -13.50 3.48
N ARG A 259 -4.74 -14.72 3.05
CA ARG A 259 -5.37 -15.31 1.86
C ARG A 259 -6.67 -15.96 2.30
N ILE A 260 -7.74 -15.54 1.65
CA ILE A 260 -9.07 -16.06 1.91
C ILE A 260 -9.54 -16.73 0.63
N SER A 261 -9.70 -18.03 0.69
CA SER A 261 -10.26 -18.84 -0.38
C SER A 261 -11.74 -19.09 -0.10
N ILE A 262 -12.57 -18.86 -1.10
CA ILE A 262 -14.02 -19.07 -1.04
C ILE A 262 -14.37 -20.14 -2.06
N GLY A 263 -14.62 -21.35 -1.57
CA GLY A 263 -15.20 -22.41 -2.38
C GLY A 263 -16.68 -22.12 -2.65
N VAL A 264 -17.11 -22.25 -3.90
CA VAL A 264 -18.50 -22.03 -4.30
C VAL A 264 -19.01 -23.26 -5.05
N SER A 265 -20.08 -23.83 -4.53
CA SER A 265 -20.81 -24.93 -5.16
C SER A 265 -22.31 -24.62 -5.20
N VAL A 266 -23.04 -25.36 -6.04
CA VAL A 266 -24.49 -25.25 -6.16
C VAL A 266 -25.12 -26.51 -5.59
N ASN A 267 -26.04 -26.35 -4.63
CA ASN A 267 -26.82 -27.44 -4.06
C ASN A 267 -28.31 -27.11 -4.17
N HIS A 268 -28.99 -27.76 -5.12
CA HIS A 268 -30.36 -27.42 -5.52
C HIS A 268 -30.51 -25.93 -5.84
N ASP A 269 -31.31 -25.21 -5.07
CA ASP A 269 -31.64 -23.79 -5.27
C ASP A 269 -30.72 -22.83 -4.50
N LEU A 270 -29.74 -23.38 -3.76
CA LEU A 270 -28.83 -22.62 -2.91
C LEU A 270 -27.39 -22.74 -3.39
N LEU A 271 -26.65 -21.63 -3.27
CA LEU A 271 -25.20 -21.65 -3.38
C LEU A 271 -24.65 -21.97 -2.01
N GLN A 272 -23.79 -22.96 -1.96
CA GLN A 272 -23.03 -23.29 -0.76
C GLN A 272 -21.65 -22.65 -0.89
N LEU A 273 -21.33 -21.79 0.07
CA LEU A 273 -20.05 -21.12 0.20
C LEU A 273 -19.24 -21.79 1.29
N ASN A 274 -17.97 -22.07 1.02
CA ASN A 274 -17.00 -22.59 1.98
C ASN A 274 -15.84 -21.61 2.10
N LEU A 275 -15.78 -20.90 3.23
CA LEU A 275 -14.73 -19.93 3.54
C LEU A 275 -13.56 -20.62 4.23
N VAL A 276 -12.36 -20.45 3.70
CA VAL A 276 -11.11 -20.96 4.27
C VAL A 276 -10.10 -19.83 4.33
N SER A 277 -9.42 -19.68 5.47
CA SER A 277 -8.29 -18.77 5.64
C SER A 277 -7.08 -19.55 6.12
N ASP A 278 -5.91 -19.14 5.65
CA ASP A 278 -4.61 -19.78 5.91
C ASP A 278 -4.01 -19.40 7.26
N GLN A 279 -4.02 -18.11 7.62
CA GLN A 279 -3.33 -17.57 8.79
C GLN A 279 -4.24 -17.32 9.98
N ILE A 280 -5.52 -16.98 9.74
CA ILE A 280 -6.44 -16.49 10.78
C ILE A 280 -7.73 -17.32 10.78
N ASN A 281 -8.18 -17.76 11.95
CA ASN A 281 -9.46 -18.45 12.06
C ASN A 281 -10.64 -17.50 11.75
N LEU A 282 -11.68 -18.00 11.07
CA LEU A 282 -12.93 -17.30 10.80
C LEU A 282 -13.56 -16.62 12.04
N LYS A 283 -13.41 -17.17 13.25
CA LYS A 283 -13.84 -16.52 14.50
C LYS A 283 -13.13 -15.18 14.74
N GLN A 284 -11.81 -15.18 14.59
CA GLN A 284 -10.98 -13.99 14.77
C GLN A 284 -11.23 -12.99 13.63
N LEU A 285 -11.34 -13.47 12.38
CA LEU A 285 -11.72 -12.64 11.23
C LEU A 285 -13.08 -11.96 11.46
N ASN A 286 -14.08 -12.68 11.96
CA ASN A 286 -15.37 -12.07 12.26
C ASN A 286 -15.28 -11.01 13.37
N GLU A 287 -14.42 -11.20 14.38
CA GLU A 287 -14.16 -10.18 15.41
C GLU A 287 -13.53 -8.93 14.79
N ILE A 288 -12.52 -9.08 13.93
CA ILE A 288 -11.88 -7.99 13.19
C ILE A 288 -12.93 -7.24 12.35
N LEU A 289 -13.71 -7.96 11.56
CA LEU A 289 -14.75 -7.38 10.69
C LEU A 289 -15.85 -6.67 11.48
N SER A 290 -16.20 -7.15 12.69
CA SER A 290 -17.21 -6.51 13.53
C SER A 290 -16.79 -5.14 14.07
N LYS A 291 -15.48 -4.89 14.15
CA LYS A 291 -14.89 -3.62 14.61
C LYS A 291 -14.11 -2.92 13.51
N TYR A 292 -14.36 -3.31 12.26
CA TYR A 292 -13.67 -2.76 11.10
C TYR A 292 -13.95 -1.26 10.97
N ASP A 293 -12.87 -0.49 10.86
CA ASP A 293 -12.90 0.93 10.56
C ASP A 293 -11.98 1.17 9.36
N PRO A 294 -12.50 1.63 8.20
CA PRO A 294 -11.71 1.86 6.99
C PRO A 294 -10.52 2.81 7.19
N LYS A 295 -10.53 3.64 8.24
CA LYS A 295 -9.44 4.59 8.53
C LYS A 295 -8.27 3.96 9.30
N LYS A 296 -8.47 2.79 9.90
CA LYS A 296 -7.43 2.09 10.66
C LYS A 296 -6.58 1.22 9.74
N LYS A 297 -5.27 1.20 10.00
CA LYS A 297 -4.30 0.42 9.19
C LYS A 297 -4.10 -1.00 9.69
N TYR A 298 -4.47 -1.28 10.94
CA TYR A 298 -4.31 -2.58 11.57
C TYR A 298 -5.38 -2.81 12.64
N TYR A 299 -5.50 -4.07 13.08
CA TYR A 299 -6.30 -4.49 14.22
C TYR A 299 -5.45 -5.33 15.18
N ARG A 300 -5.54 -5.06 16.50
CA ARG A 300 -4.84 -5.82 17.54
C ARG A 300 -5.72 -6.93 18.10
N LEU A 301 -5.24 -8.17 18.01
CA LEU A 301 -5.91 -9.36 18.53
C LEU A 301 -5.77 -9.44 20.07
N LYS A 302 -6.66 -10.20 20.71
CA LYS A 302 -6.57 -10.50 22.16
C LYS A 302 -5.30 -11.26 22.55
N SER A 303 -4.67 -11.95 21.60
CA SER A 303 -3.37 -12.59 21.76
C SER A 303 -2.20 -11.61 21.80
N GLY A 304 -2.44 -10.32 21.48
CA GLY A 304 -1.41 -9.29 21.34
C GLY A 304 -0.89 -9.11 19.91
N GLU A 305 -1.13 -10.09 19.03
CA GLU A 305 -0.76 -10.05 17.60
C GLU A 305 -1.50 -8.95 16.82
N PHE A 306 -0.93 -8.55 15.69
CA PHE A 306 -1.50 -7.52 14.82
C PHE A 306 -1.94 -8.12 13.48
N VAL A 307 -3.02 -7.60 12.92
CA VAL A 307 -3.51 -7.95 11.58
C VAL A 307 -3.57 -6.70 10.74
N ASP A 308 -2.94 -6.72 9.58
CA ASP A 308 -3.01 -5.61 8.62
C ASP A 308 -4.40 -5.54 8.00
N ILE A 309 -4.95 -4.32 7.95
CA ILE A 309 -6.16 -4.05 7.18
C ILE A 309 -5.74 -3.79 5.75
N ASP A 310 -5.60 -4.87 4.99
CA ASP A 310 -5.26 -4.87 3.57
C ASP A 310 -6.50 -4.92 2.67
N GLU A 311 -6.29 -4.90 1.36
CA GLU A 311 -7.36 -4.99 0.36
C GLU A 311 -8.19 -6.27 0.51
N ASN A 312 -7.59 -7.37 0.98
CA ASN A 312 -8.28 -8.65 1.18
C ASN A 312 -9.30 -8.56 2.32
N ILE A 313 -8.94 -7.94 3.45
CA ILE A 313 -9.88 -7.72 4.56
C ILE A 313 -10.99 -6.75 4.14
N GLN A 314 -10.69 -5.74 3.34
CA GLN A 314 -11.70 -4.80 2.82
C GLN A 314 -12.67 -5.49 1.85
N ALA A 315 -12.16 -6.32 0.94
CA ALA A 315 -12.97 -7.11 0.04
C ALA A 315 -13.82 -8.14 0.81
N LEU A 316 -13.27 -8.77 1.85
CA LEU A 316 -14.01 -9.68 2.72
C LEU A 316 -15.13 -8.98 3.50
N ALA A 317 -14.88 -7.76 3.99
CA ALA A 317 -15.90 -6.94 4.64
C ALA A 317 -17.05 -6.64 3.66
N SER A 318 -16.70 -6.16 2.46
CA SER A 318 -17.65 -5.84 1.40
C SER A 318 -18.44 -7.08 0.95
N PHE A 319 -17.77 -8.23 0.84
CA PHE A 319 -18.38 -9.52 0.56
C PHE A 319 -19.39 -9.91 1.63
N LYS A 320 -19.01 -9.82 2.92
CA LYS A 320 -19.87 -10.17 4.05
C LYS A 320 -21.15 -9.33 4.03
N ASP A 321 -21.02 -8.03 3.75
CA ASP A 321 -22.13 -7.09 3.67
C ASP A 321 -23.03 -7.36 2.45
N ALA A 322 -22.44 -7.56 1.27
CA ALA A 322 -23.18 -7.87 0.04
C ALA A 322 -23.94 -9.20 0.13
N MET A 323 -23.37 -10.18 0.83
CA MET A 323 -24.00 -11.47 1.11
C MET A 323 -24.97 -11.43 2.29
N ASN A 324 -25.05 -10.29 3.01
CA ASN A 324 -25.85 -10.09 4.22
C ASN A 324 -25.67 -11.23 5.25
N LEU A 325 -24.41 -11.61 5.50
CA LEU A 325 -24.07 -12.77 6.32
C LEU A 325 -24.13 -12.41 7.81
N SER A 326 -24.84 -13.23 8.58
CA SER A 326 -24.77 -13.13 10.04
C SER A 326 -23.41 -13.59 10.56
N SER A 327 -23.00 -13.06 11.72
CA SER A 327 -21.78 -13.50 12.42
C SER A 327 -21.74 -15.01 12.68
N ALA A 328 -22.90 -15.62 12.96
CA ALA A 328 -23.01 -17.05 13.21
C ALA A 328 -22.75 -17.88 11.93
N GLN A 329 -23.30 -17.45 10.79
CA GLN A 329 -23.07 -18.09 9.50
C GLN A 329 -21.60 -17.97 9.07
N PHE A 330 -21.02 -16.77 9.18
CA PHE A 330 -19.62 -16.53 8.83
C PHE A 330 -18.66 -17.42 9.64
N THR A 331 -18.94 -17.60 10.93
CA THR A 331 -18.08 -18.39 11.84
C THR A 331 -18.13 -19.89 11.55
N ARG A 332 -19.23 -20.39 10.97
CA ARG A 332 -19.40 -21.82 10.64
C ARG A 332 -18.58 -22.26 9.43
N GLY A 333 -18.09 -21.33 8.60
CA GLY A 333 -17.32 -21.61 7.39
C GLY A 333 -18.18 -22.04 6.19
N THR A 334 -19.22 -22.84 6.41
CA THR A 334 -20.19 -23.23 5.38
C THR A 334 -21.47 -22.40 5.47
N ILE A 335 -21.87 -21.80 4.35
CA ILE A 335 -22.99 -20.87 4.27
C ILE A 335 -23.83 -21.15 3.03
N ASP A 336 -25.14 -21.32 3.24
CA ASP A 336 -26.08 -21.41 2.14
C ASP A 336 -26.69 -20.03 1.85
N ILE A 337 -26.59 -19.58 0.60
CA ILE A 337 -27.16 -18.31 0.13
C ILE A 337 -28.01 -18.53 -1.13
N PRO A 338 -28.95 -17.62 -1.43
CA PRO A 338 -29.77 -17.74 -2.64
C PRO A 338 -28.96 -17.69 -3.95
N ALA A 339 -29.37 -18.50 -4.94
CA ALA A 339 -28.73 -18.62 -6.25
C ALA A 339 -28.58 -17.30 -7.03
N TYR A 340 -29.48 -16.33 -6.85
CA TYR A 340 -29.39 -15.05 -7.56
C TYR A 340 -28.11 -14.24 -7.22
N ARG A 341 -27.43 -14.56 -6.11
CA ARG A 341 -26.15 -13.94 -5.73
C ARG A 341 -24.95 -14.49 -6.51
N ALA A 342 -25.14 -15.51 -7.34
CA ALA A 342 -24.09 -16.09 -8.17
C ALA A 342 -23.43 -15.04 -9.08
N THR A 343 -24.23 -14.12 -9.65
CA THR A 343 -23.74 -13.05 -10.53
C THR A 343 -22.76 -12.11 -9.84
N TYR A 344 -23.03 -11.76 -8.58
CA TYR A 344 -22.12 -10.95 -7.78
C TYR A 344 -20.82 -11.71 -7.45
N LEU A 345 -20.90 -13.01 -7.15
CA LEU A 345 -19.71 -13.86 -6.98
C LEU A 345 -18.86 -13.95 -8.26
N ASP A 346 -19.49 -14.06 -9.43
CA ASP A 346 -18.80 -14.04 -10.74
C ASP A 346 -18.15 -12.68 -11.04
N GLN A 347 -18.67 -11.59 -10.51
CA GLN A 347 -18.02 -10.27 -10.61
C GLN A 347 -16.82 -10.19 -9.68
N LEU A 348 -16.98 -10.62 -8.43
CA LEU A 348 -15.89 -10.62 -7.46
C LEU A 348 -14.74 -11.53 -7.88
N SER A 349 -15.02 -12.69 -8.47
CA SER A 349 -13.98 -13.63 -8.92
C SER A 349 -13.05 -13.01 -9.97
N LYS A 350 -13.54 -12.03 -10.75
CA LYS A 350 -12.75 -11.31 -11.76
C LYS A 350 -11.83 -10.25 -11.17
N THR A 351 -12.14 -9.73 -9.98
CA THR A 351 -11.32 -8.69 -9.34
C THR A 351 -9.99 -9.21 -8.81
N SER A 352 -9.81 -10.55 -8.68
CA SER A 352 -8.61 -11.22 -8.18
C SER A 352 -8.20 -10.86 -6.74
N ILE A 353 -9.02 -10.14 -5.99
CA ILE A 353 -8.75 -9.77 -4.58
C ILE A 353 -9.07 -10.95 -3.64
N LEU A 354 -10.14 -11.68 -3.93
CA LEU A 354 -10.52 -12.91 -3.22
C LEU A 354 -10.32 -14.12 -4.14
N ASP A 355 -9.75 -15.20 -3.60
CA ASP A 355 -9.57 -16.46 -4.33
C ASP A 355 -10.90 -17.23 -4.34
N ILE A 356 -11.69 -17.05 -5.40
CA ILE A 356 -12.98 -17.72 -5.55
C ILE A 356 -12.81 -19.00 -6.37
N GLN A 357 -12.95 -20.14 -5.71
CA GLN A 357 -12.88 -21.46 -6.31
C GLN A 357 -14.28 -21.97 -6.64
N ALA A 358 -14.70 -21.72 -7.88
CA ALA A 358 -15.99 -22.18 -8.39
C ALA A 358 -15.92 -23.61 -8.95
N GLU A 359 -16.81 -24.47 -8.45
CA GLU A 359 -17.10 -25.80 -9.01
C GLU A 359 -17.76 -25.71 -10.41
N GLU A 360 -17.81 -26.85 -11.11
CA GLU A 360 -18.34 -26.94 -12.48
C GLU A 360 -19.84 -26.58 -12.55
N ASN A 361 -20.64 -27.04 -11.58
CA ASN A 361 -22.07 -26.70 -11.43
C ASN A 361 -22.30 -25.16 -11.35
N PHE A 362 -21.46 -24.43 -10.63
CA PHE A 362 -21.54 -22.98 -10.52
C PHE A 362 -21.22 -22.30 -11.85
N ARG A 363 -20.18 -22.77 -12.55
CA ARG A 363 -19.82 -22.24 -13.87
C ARG A 363 -20.94 -22.50 -14.89
N HIS A 364 -21.59 -23.66 -14.82
CA HIS A 364 -22.77 -23.94 -15.63
C HIS A 364 -23.93 -22.97 -15.32
N LEU A 365 -24.22 -22.70 -14.04
CA LEU A 365 -25.24 -21.72 -13.66
C LEU A 365 -24.96 -20.33 -14.25
N ILE A 366 -23.72 -19.83 -14.11
CA ILE A 366 -23.32 -18.52 -14.65
C ILE A 366 -23.39 -18.49 -16.17
N ARG A 367 -22.97 -19.56 -16.84
CA ARG A 367 -23.03 -19.67 -18.28
C ARG A 367 -24.48 -19.71 -18.76
N ASN A 368 -25.32 -20.53 -18.14
CA ASN A 368 -26.74 -20.59 -18.43
C ASN A 368 -27.39 -19.22 -18.27
N MET A 369 -27.03 -18.45 -17.22
CA MET A 369 -27.48 -17.07 -16.99
C MET A 369 -27.04 -16.09 -18.08
N LYS A 370 -25.86 -16.26 -18.67
CA LYS A 370 -25.34 -15.39 -19.76
C LYS A 370 -25.90 -15.79 -21.12
N ASP A 371 -26.09 -17.08 -21.34
CA ASP A 371 -26.59 -17.66 -22.59
C ASP A 371 -28.14 -17.71 -22.61
N ILE A 372 -28.82 -17.15 -21.60
CA ILE A 372 -30.31 -17.07 -21.50
C ILE A 372 -30.95 -16.52 -22.78
N GLU A 373 -30.27 -15.59 -23.47
CA GLU A 373 -30.81 -14.94 -24.67
C GLU A 373 -30.81 -15.86 -25.90
N ASP A 374 -29.99 -16.92 -25.90
CA ASP A 374 -29.77 -17.81 -27.06
C ASP A 374 -30.61 -19.10 -26.99
N ILE A 375 -31.27 -19.37 -25.87
CA ILE A 375 -32.12 -20.56 -25.73
C ILE A 375 -33.46 -20.31 -26.43
N GLU A 376 -33.76 -21.13 -27.44
CA GLU A 376 -35.05 -21.08 -28.16
C GLU A 376 -36.17 -21.76 -27.36
N TYR A 377 -36.71 -21.04 -26.37
CA TYR A 377 -37.97 -21.42 -25.74
C TYR A 377 -39.12 -21.22 -26.74
N THR A 378 -39.98 -22.24 -26.83
CA THR A 378 -41.14 -22.24 -27.74
C THR A 378 -42.25 -21.34 -27.18
N ILE A 379 -42.65 -20.36 -27.99
CA ILE A 379 -43.77 -19.47 -27.68
C ILE A 379 -45.07 -20.19 -28.04
N PRO A 380 -46.17 -20.05 -27.27
CA PRO A 380 -47.48 -20.56 -27.65
C PRO A 380 -47.89 -20.05 -29.04
N GLN A 381 -48.31 -20.96 -29.92
CA GLN A 381 -48.61 -20.66 -31.33
C GLN A 381 -49.72 -19.61 -31.48
N GLU A 382 -50.63 -19.53 -30.50
CA GLU A 382 -51.72 -18.58 -30.45
C GLU A 382 -51.23 -17.13 -30.28
N ILE A 383 -50.13 -16.92 -29.56
CA ILE A 383 -49.59 -15.59 -29.22
C ILE A 383 -48.38 -15.22 -30.07
N GLU A 384 -47.63 -16.21 -30.57
CA GLU A 384 -46.38 -15.97 -31.32
C GLU A 384 -46.52 -14.99 -32.50
N PRO A 385 -47.59 -15.01 -33.32
CA PRO A 385 -47.77 -14.05 -34.42
C PRO A 385 -48.07 -12.62 -33.95
N ILE A 386 -48.53 -12.47 -32.71
CA ILE A 386 -48.94 -11.20 -32.10
C ILE A 386 -47.74 -10.48 -31.47
N LEU A 387 -46.79 -11.24 -30.90
CA LEU A 387 -45.63 -10.68 -30.21
C LEU A 387 -44.67 -9.99 -31.16
N ARG A 388 -44.25 -8.78 -30.77
CA ARG A 388 -43.17 -8.04 -31.44
C ARG A 388 -41.82 -8.71 -31.15
N PRO A 389 -40.79 -8.53 -32.01
CA PRO A 389 -39.48 -9.17 -31.82
C PRO A 389 -38.85 -8.96 -30.45
N TYR A 390 -38.95 -7.75 -29.87
CA TYR A 390 -38.43 -7.47 -28.53
C TYR A 390 -39.24 -8.17 -27.42
N GLN A 391 -40.55 -8.34 -27.61
CA GLN A 391 -41.41 -9.06 -26.65
C GLN A 391 -41.13 -10.56 -26.67
N LYS A 392 -40.77 -11.11 -27.84
CA LYS A 392 -40.28 -12.50 -27.96
C LYS A 392 -38.98 -12.69 -27.17
N LYS A 393 -38.05 -11.72 -27.22
CA LYS A 393 -36.84 -11.73 -26.39
C LYS A 393 -37.18 -11.65 -24.90
N GLY A 394 -38.07 -10.75 -24.50
CA GLY A 394 -38.53 -10.63 -23.11
C GLY A 394 -39.18 -11.91 -22.57
N PHE A 395 -40.01 -12.57 -23.39
CA PHE A 395 -40.55 -13.90 -23.07
C PHE A 395 -39.46 -14.94 -22.84
N ARG A 396 -38.48 -15.06 -23.75
CA ARG A 396 -37.39 -16.04 -23.62
C ARG A 396 -36.58 -15.81 -22.34
N TRP A 397 -36.30 -14.54 -22.03
CA TRP A 397 -35.65 -14.16 -20.78
C TRP A 397 -36.46 -14.57 -19.55
N LEU A 398 -37.76 -14.27 -19.52
CA LEU A 398 -38.66 -14.69 -18.43
C LEU A 398 -38.73 -16.22 -18.27
N TYR A 399 -38.78 -16.95 -19.39
CA TYR A 399 -38.85 -18.41 -19.35
C TYR A 399 -37.54 -19.01 -18.84
N ALA A 400 -36.40 -18.45 -19.23
CA ALA A 400 -35.11 -18.86 -18.71
C ALA A 400 -34.98 -18.61 -17.20
N LEU A 401 -35.46 -17.47 -16.70
CA LEU A 401 -35.50 -17.21 -15.25
C LEU A 401 -36.32 -18.28 -14.53
N LYS A 402 -37.47 -18.66 -15.09
CA LYS A 402 -38.31 -19.74 -14.55
C LYS A 402 -37.56 -21.08 -14.53
N GLU A 403 -36.87 -21.45 -15.60
CA GLU A 403 -36.12 -22.73 -15.67
C GLU A 403 -34.93 -22.76 -14.71
N ASN A 404 -34.35 -21.61 -14.38
CA ASN A 404 -33.24 -21.49 -13.45
C ASN A 404 -33.69 -21.16 -12.01
N HIS A 405 -34.99 -21.21 -11.70
CA HIS A 405 -35.56 -20.88 -10.38
C HIS A 405 -35.21 -19.47 -9.87
N LEU A 406 -35.14 -18.51 -10.78
CA LEU A 406 -34.81 -17.11 -10.50
C LEU A 406 -36.05 -16.20 -10.59
N GLY A 407 -36.05 -15.14 -9.79
CA GLY A 407 -36.95 -14.00 -9.98
C GLY A 407 -36.36 -12.97 -10.94
N GLY A 408 -37.20 -12.10 -11.50
CA GLY A 408 -36.77 -11.03 -12.40
C GLY A 408 -37.59 -9.76 -12.26
N LEU A 409 -36.97 -8.63 -12.60
CA LEU A 409 -37.63 -7.34 -12.74
C LEU A 409 -37.74 -7.01 -14.22
N LEU A 410 -38.95 -7.15 -14.79
CA LEU A 410 -39.21 -6.74 -16.17
C LEU A 410 -39.45 -5.22 -16.21
N ALA A 411 -38.36 -4.47 -16.35
CA ALA A 411 -38.35 -3.01 -16.27
C ALA A 411 -38.45 -2.29 -17.64
N ASP A 412 -39.12 -2.91 -18.62
CA ASP A 412 -39.39 -2.30 -19.92
C ASP A 412 -40.17 -0.97 -19.77
N GLU A 413 -39.97 -0.02 -20.70
CA GLU A 413 -40.73 1.23 -20.73
C GLU A 413 -42.25 1.01 -20.72
N MET A 414 -42.98 1.96 -20.13
CA MET A 414 -44.45 1.92 -20.10
C MET A 414 -45.01 1.90 -21.53
N GLY A 415 -45.95 1.01 -21.82
CA GLY A 415 -46.55 0.87 -23.16
C GLY A 415 -45.88 -0.17 -24.08
N LEU A 416 -44.75 -0.78 -23.68
CA LEU A 416 -44.11 -1.86 -24.46
C LEU A 416 -44.80 -3.24 -24.31
N GLY A 417 -45.94 -3.31 -23.62
CA GLY A 417 -46.72 -4.55 -23.48
C GLY A 417 -46.04 -5.58 -22.59
N LYS A 418 -45.72 -5.23 -21.34
CA LYS A 418 -45.21 -6.18 -20.34
C LYS A 418 -46.21 -7.29 -20.02
N SER A 419 -47.49 -6.92 -19.95
CA SER A 419 -48.60 -7.84 -19.67
C SER A 419 -48.68 -9.00 -20.68
N ILE A 420 -48.57 -8.72 -21.99
CA ILE A 420 -48.59 -9.79 -23.01
C ILE A 420 -47.38 -10.73 -22.90
N GLN A 421 -46.21 -10.23 -22.47
CA GLN A 421 -45.04 -11.08 -22.21
C GLN A 421 -45.28 -12.04 -21.04
N ILE A 422 -45.88 -11.54 -19.94
CA ILE A 422 -46.26 -12.34 -18.78
C ILE A 422 -47.35 -13.36 -19.13
N ILE A 423 -48.38 -12.95 -19.88
CA ILE A 423 -49.43 -13.87 -20.36
C ILE A 423 -48.81 -14.98 -21.19
N SER A 424 -47.84 -14.66 -22.05
CA SER A 424 -47.11 -15.65 -22.85
C SER A 424 -46.34 -16.63 -21.99
N LEU A 425 -45.65 -16.15 -20.93
CA LEU A 425 -44.96 -17.00 -19.95
C LEU A 425 -45.94 -17.97 -19.27
N LEU A 426 -47.04 -17.45 -18.72
CA LEU A 426 -48.02 -18.26 -18.02
C LEU A 426 -48.63 -19.30 -18.96
N ALA A 427 -49.02 -18.90 -20.18
CA ALA A 427 -49.55 -19.81 -21.20
C ALA A 427 -48.57 -20.93 -21.59
N ALA A 428 -47.27 -20.63 -21.71
CA ALA A 428 -46.24 -21.61 -22.05
C ALA A 428 -45.93 -22.58 -20.90
N TRP A 429 -46.23 -22.21 -19.65
CA TRP A 429 -45.97 -23.02 -18.46
C TRP A 429 -47.12 -24.01 -18.21
N LYS A 430 -47.02 -25.21 -18.83
CA LYS A 430 -48.07 -26.23 -18.83
C LYS A 430 -48.36 -26.83 -17.44
N ASP A 431 -47.31 -27.20 -16.70
CA ASP A 431 -47.43 -27.88 -15.40
C ASP A 431 -47.39 -26.91 -14.21
N ARG A 432 -47.85 -25.67 -14.41
CA ARG A 432 -47.91 -24.69 -13.31
C ARG A 432 -49.05 -25.05 -12.35
N LYS A 433 -48.83 -24.76 -11.06
CA LYS A 433 -49.89 -24.62 -10.05
C LYS A 433 -50.62 -23.30 -10.29
N ARG A 434 -51.23 -22.73 -9.24
CA ARG A 434 -51.87 -21.42 -9.36
C ARG A 434 -50.83 -20.32 -9.64
N ALA A 435 -51.23 -19.32 -10.39
CA ALA A 435 -50.49 -18.08 -10.54
C ALA A 435 -51.25 -16.92 -9.87
N LEU A 436 -50.53 -15.96 -9.30
CA LEU A 436 -51.10 -14.78 -8.66
C LEU A 436 -50.62 -13.53 -9.37
N ILE A 437 -51.55 -12.74 -9.90
CA ILE A 437 -51.28 -11.41 -10.44
C ILE A 437 -51.79 -10.40 -9.41
N VAL A 438 -50.88 -9.57 -8.89
CA VAL A 438 -51.17 -8.49 -7.95
C VAL A 438 -50.94 -7.17 -8.65
N CYS A 439 -51.99 -6.35 -8.74
CA CYS A 439 -51.93 -5.07 -9.43
C CYS A 439 -52.71 -3.98 -8.68
N PRO A 440 -52.60 -2.69 -9.06
CA PRO A 440 -53.52 -1.66 -8.59
C PRO A 440 -54.98 -2.03 -8.89
N SER A 441 -55.91 -1.63 -8.02
CA SER A 441 -57.34 -1.98 -8.15
C SER A 441 -57.94 -1.56 -9.51
N SER A 442 -57.44 -0.49 -10.12
CA SER A 442 -57.83 -0.01 -11.45
C SER A 442 -57.39 -0.92 -12.59
N LEU A 443 -56.36 -1.76 -12.40
CA LEU A 443 -55.77 -2.61 -13.44
C LEU A 443 -56.29 -4.06 -13.41
N VAL A 444 -57.06 -4.46 -12.39
CA VAL A 444 -57.61 -5.84 -12.29
C VAL A 444 -58.44 -6.19 -13.52
N TYR A 445 -59.37 -5.32 -13.93
CA TYR A 445 -60.18 -5.51 -15.12
C TYR A 445 -59.35 -5.43 -16.41
N ASN A 446 -58.30 -4.61 -16.43
CA ASN A 446 -57.41 -4.52 -17.60
C ASN A 446 -56.67 -5.84 -17.83
N TRP A 447 -56.11 -6.44 -16.78
CA TRP A 447 -55.47 -7.76 -16.86
C TRP A 447 -56.43 -8.84 -17.36
N ALA A 448 -57.67 -8.87 -16.85
CA ALA A 448 -58.69 -9.79 -17.33
C ALA A 448 -59.00 -9.60 -18.83
N ASN A 449 -59.13 -8.34 -19.28
CA ASN A 449 -59.36 -8.01 -20.68
C ASN A 449 -58.19 -8.42 -21.58
N GLU A 450 -56.95 -8.22 -21.13
CA GLU A 450 -55.77 -8.63 -21.88
C GLU A 450 -55.66 -10.16 -21.99
N ILE A 451 -55.95 -10.89 -20.91
CA ILE A 451 -56.01 -12.36 -20.96
C ILE A 451 -57.08 -12.83 -21.95
N ASN A 452 -58.30 -12.30 -21.88
CA ASN A 452 -59.37 -12.62 -22.84
C ASN A 452 -58.97 -12.31 -24.28
N LYS A 453 -58.23 -11.23 -24.51
CA LYS A 453 -57.81 -10.77 -25.84
C LYS A 453 -56.72 -11.65 -26.44
N PHE A 454 -55.68 -11.98 -25.66
CA PHE A 454 -54.49 -12.67 -26.15
C PHE A 454 -54.55 -14.18 -25.98
N MET A 455 -55.24 -14.68 -24.95
CA MET A 455 -55.43 -16.10 -24.65
C MET A 455 -56.85 -16.39 -24.15
N PRO A 456 -57.86 -16.38 -25.04
CA PRO A 456 -59.27 -16.55 -24.66
C PRO A 456 -59.58 -17.85 -23.91
N ASN A 457 -58.79 -18.91 -24.15
CA ASN A 457 -58.95 -20.23 -23.52
C ASN A 457 -58.21 -20.37 -22.19
N MET A 458 -57.52 -19.32 -21.73
CA MET A 458 -56.77 -19.37 -20.47
C MET A 458 -57.69 -19.04 -19.30
N HIS A 459 -57.80 -19.96 -18.34
CA HIS A 459 -58.60 -19.76 -17.14
C HIS A 459 -57.96 -18.73 -16.21
N TYR A 460 -58.79 -17.80 -15.72
CA TYR A 460 -58.43 -16.84 -14.69
C TYR A 460 -59.66 -16.55 -13.81
N THR A 461 -59.39 -16.16 -12.55
CA THR A 461 -60.41 -15.73 -11.60
C THR A 461 -60.08 -14.34 -11.06
N MET A 462 -61.00 -13.40 -11.25
CA MET A 462 -60.91 -12.07 -10.66
C MET A 462 -61.35 -12.08 -9.20
N ILE A 463 -60.46 -11.73 -8.28
CA ILE A 463 -60.76 -11.65 -6.85
C ILE A 463 -61.29 -10.26 -6.53
N SER A 464 -62.59 -10.07 -6.75
CA SER A 464 -63.29 -8.80 -6.49
C SER A 464 -64.62 -9.01 -5.76
N GLY A 465 -65.22 -7.94 -5.26
CA GLY A 465 -66.48 -7.98 -4.52
C GLY A 465 -66.32 -7.99 -2.99
N PHE A 466 -67.38 -8.40 -2.27
CA PHE A 466 -67.42 -8.42 -0.81
C PHE A 466 -66.48 -9.48 -0.21
N ALA A 467 -66.11 -9.32 1.06
CA ALA A 467 -65.09 -10.16 1.71
C ALA A 467 -65.42 -11.66 1.70
N ASN A 468 -66.68 -12.03 1.92
CA ASN A 468 -67.13 -13.42 1.84
C ASN A 468 -66.95 -14.01 0.43
N ILE A 469 -67.35 -13.27 -0.60
CA ILE A 469 -67.22 -13.69 -2.01
C ILE A 469 -65.74 -13.87 -2.38
N ARG A 470 -64.88 -12.90 -2.04
CA ARG A 470 -63.44 -12.98 -2.35
C ARG A 470 -62.80 -14.21 -1.71
N LYS A 471 -63.09 -14.46 -0.42
CA LYS A 471 -62.55 -15.62 0.30
C LYS A 471 -63.02 -16.94 -0.30
N GLU A 472 -64.26 -17.00 -0.77
CA GLU A 472 -64.79 -18.18 -1.46
C GLU A 472 -64.08 -18.41 -2.79
N LEU A 473 -63.99 -17.37 -3.65
CA LEU A 473 -63.29 -17.44 -4.94
C LEU A 473 -61.84 -17.91 -4.80
N ILE A 474 -61.13 -17.44 -3.77
CA ILE A 474 -59.75 -17.88 -3.50
C ILE A 474 -59.71 -19.39 -3.17
N ARG A 475 -60.64 -19.87 -2.33
CA ARG A 475 -60.68 -21.27 -1.88
C ARG A 475 -61.13 -22.25 -2.97
N THR A 476 -62.09 -21.84 -3.80
CA THR A 476 -62.64 -22.68 -4.86
C THR A 476 -61.84 -22.60 -6.16
N SER A 477 -60.74 -21.84 -6.18
CA SER A 477 -59.88 -21.70 -7.36
C SER A 477 -59.27 -23.04 -7.77
N LEU A 478 -59.27 -23.30 -9.09
CA LEU A 478 -58.76 -24.54 -9.65
C LEU A 478 -57.23 -24.58 -9.59
N GLU A 479 -56.67 -25.78 -9.66
CA GLU A 479 -55.26 -25.97 -9.95
C GLU A 479 -54.99 -25.45 -11.37
N ASN A 480 -53.86 -24.76 -11.59
CA ASN A 480 -53.52 -24.05 -12.84
C ASN A 480 -54.24 -22.70 -13.10
N ASP A 481 -55.12 -22.26 -12.19
CA ASP A 481 -55.86 -20.99 -12.33
C ASP A 481 -54.97 -19.75 -12.11
N ILE A 482 -55.34 -18.64 -12.74
CA ILE A 482 -54.68 -17.33 -12.59
C ILE A 482 -55.56 -16.44 -11.74
N LEU A 483 -55.15 -16.18 -10.51
CA LEU A 483 -55.85 -15.29 -9.60
C LEU A 483 -55.40 -13.86 -9.83
N ILE A 484 -56.32 -12.96 -10.16
CA ILE A 484 -56.04 -11.54 -10.34
C ILE A 484 -56.65 -10.78 -9.16
N THR A 485 -55.80 -10.14 -8.37
CA THR A 485 -56.21 -9.43 -7.15
C THR A 485 -55.55 -8.06 -7.05
N SER A 486 -56.14 -7.18 -6.25
CA SER A 486 -55.51 -5.90 -5.94
C SER A 486 -54.64 -5.95 -4.69
N TYR A 487 -53.66 -5.05 -4.59
CA TYR A 487 -52.84 -4.93 -3.38
C TYR A 487 -53.67 -4.81 -2.09
N ASP A 488 -54.76 -4.04 -2.11
CA ASP A 488 -55.61 -3.85 -0.92
C ASP A 488 -56.42 -5.10 -0.59
N ALA A 489 -56.91 -5.82 -1.61
CA ALA A 489 -57.64 -7.07 -1.41
C ALA A 489 -56.71 -8.16 -0.86
N LEU A 490 -55.51 -8.29 -1.43
CA LEU A 490 -54.47 -9.22 -0.97
C LEU A 490 -54.12 -8.99 0.50
N LYS A 491 -53.89 -7.73 0.91
CA LYS A 491 -53.58 -7.38 2.31
C LYS A 491 -54.70 -7.80 3.27
N ARG A 492 -55.97 -7.59 2.91
CA ARG A 492 -57.13 -7.91 3.76
C ARG A 492 -57.40 -9.40 3.89
N ASP A 493 -57.11 -10.16 2.84
CA ASP A 493 -57.46 -11.59 2.74
C ASP A 493 -56.20 -12.49 2.78
N ILE A 494 -55.06 -11.97 3.23
CA ILE A 494 -53.74 -12.62 3.20
C ILE A 494 -53.73 -14.00 3.86
N ASP A 495 -54.51 -14.18 4.92
CA ASP A 495 -54.60 -15.44 5.66
C ASP A 495 -55.12 -16.59 4.80
N VAL A 496 -55.97 -16.30 3.81
CA VAL A 496 -56.50 -17.31 2.88
C VAL A 496 -55.47 -17.63 1.79
N TYR A 497 -54.69 -16.64 1.34
CA TYR A 497 -53.64 -16.86 0.36
C TYR A 497 -52.49 -17.70 0.92
N ARG A 498 -52.17 -17.57 2.21
CA ARG A 498 -51.09 -18.32 2.89
C ARG A 498 -51.25 -19.84 2.85
N THR A 499 -52.48 -20.34 2.67
CA THR A 499 -52.75 -21.79 2.61
C THR A 499 -52.63 -22.36 1.19
N ILE A 500 -52.30 -21.53 0.20
CA ILE A 500 -52.27 -21.89 -1.21
C ILE A 500 -50.85 -21.80 -1.73
N GLU A 501 -50.44 -22.79 -2.50
CA GLU A 501 -49.15 -22.80 -3.19
C GLU A 501 -49.29 -22.22 -4.60
N PHE A 502 -48.40 -21.27 -4.92
CA PHE A 502 -48.36 -20.59 -6.20
C PHE A 502 -47.05 -20.91 -6.92
N SER A 503 -47.12 -21.18 -8.23
CA SER A 503 -45.94 -21.34 -9.08
C SER A 503 -45.32 -20.00 -9.47
N CYS A 504 -46.14 -18.96 -9.57
CA CYS A 504 -45.70 -17.65 -10.02
C CYS A 504 -46.50 -16.55 -9.31
N GLN A 505 -45.81 -15.50 -8.87
CA GLN A 505 -46.42 -14.26 -8.42
C GLN A 505 -45.91 -13.12 -9.29
N VAL A 506 -46.83 -12.46 -9.98
CA VAL A 506 -46.58 -11.27 -10.80
C VAL A 506 -47.01 -10.05 -10.00
N ILE A 507 -46.08 -9.12 -9.80
CA ILE A 507 -46.31 -7.88 -9.07
C ILE A 507 -46.24 -6.74 -10.08
N ASP A 508 -47.42 -6.25 -10.47
CA ASP A 508 -47.55 -5.14 -11.40
C ASP A 508 -47.48 -3.81 -10.65
N GLU A 509 -46.82 -2.82 -11.25
CA GLU A 509 -46.53 -1.52 -10.60
C GLU A 509 -45.84 -1.69 -9.23
N ALA A 510 -44.68 -2.37 -9.22
CA ALA A 510 -43.95 -2.75 -7.99
C ALA A 510 -43.52 -1.58 -7.08
N GLN A 511 -43.64 -0.32 -7.52
CA GLN A 511 -43.42 0.86 -6.65
C GLN A 511 -44.35 0.89 -5.43
N TYR A 512 -45.46 0.13 -5.44
CA TYR A 512 -46.36 -0.02 -4.29
C TYR A 512 -45.75 -0.82 -3.12
N ILE A 513 -44.64 -1.52 -3.34
CA ILE A 513 -43.93 -2.34 -2.33
C ILE A 513 -42.48 -1.86 -2.09
N LYS A 514 -42.20 -0.59 -2.40
CA LYS A 514 -40.85 -0.01 -2.24
C LYS A 514 -40.41 0.16 -0.77
N ASN A 515 -41.36 0.15 0.16
CA ASN A 515 -41.19 0.25 1.60
C ASN A 515 -41.68 -1.04 2.24
#